data_AF-A0A199UHB8-F1
#
_entry.id   AF-A0A199UHB8-F1
#
_cell.length_a   1.000
_cell.length_b   1.000
_cell.length_c   1.000
_cell.angle_alpha   90.00
_cell.angle_beta   90.00
_cell.angle_gamma   90.00
#
_symmetry.space_group_name_H-M   'P 1'
#
loop_
_entity.id
_entity.type
_entity.pdbx_description
1 polymer ?
#
loop_
_entity_poly.entity_id
_entity_poly.type
_entity_poly.pdbx_seq_one_letter_code
_entity_poly.pdbx_strand_id
1 'polypeptide(L)'
;MGNSTRTTGRNVVLTVGALHQADSAALRIAANAWHDELAPLPKPLLVINIGGPTRNCRYGADLAKQLVISLHNVLTTCGSVRISFSRRTPQKVSDIIVKELGSHPKIYIWDGRDPNPHMGHLAWADAFIITADSISMLSEACSTGKPVYVIGTEHCKWKFSAFHKTLRDRGVVRPFTGLEDISNSWSYPPLNDAAEAAIRVRELLAERGWSLGR
;
A
#
# COMPACT_ATOMS: atom_id res chain seq x y z
N MET A 1 20.73 16.08 11.52
CA MET A 1 20.06 15.13 12.42
C MET A 1 18.77 15.76 12.91
N GLY A 2 17.61 15.37 12.37
CA GLY A 2 16.32 15.93 12.77
C GLY A 2 15.60 14.92 13.65
N ASN A 3 15.55 15.20 14.97
CA ASN A 3 14.73 14.45 15.92
C ASN A 3 13.30 14.34 15.38
N SER A 4 12.87 13.11 15.10
CA SER A 4 11.44 12.82 15.06
C SER A 4 10.98 13.00 16.50
N THR A 5 10.29 14.10 16.78
CA THR A 5 9.62 14.29 18.08
C THR A 5 8.48 13.29 18.13
N ARG A 6 8.81 12.08 18.59
CA ARG A 6 7.82 11.09 18.99
C ARG A 6 7.08 11.74 20.15
N THR A 7 5.86 12.21 19.91
CA THR A 7 5.03 12.80 20.97
C THR A 7 4.82 11.71 22.01
N THR A 8 5.44 11.88 23.16
CA THR A 8 5.33 10.96 24.30
C THR A 8 4.40 11.58 25.32
N GLY A 9 3.34 10.87 25.67
CA GLY A 9 2.42 11.30 26.70
C GLY A 9 1.55 10.13 27.14
N ARG A 10 1.03 10.18 28.37
CA ARG A 10 0.20 9.12 28.95
C ARG A 10 -1.03 8.77 28.10
N ASN A 11 -1.51 9.72 27.30
CA ASN A 11 -2.71 9.59 26.48
C ASN A 11 -2.39 9.55 24.97
N VAL A 12 -1.13 9.26 24.61
CA VAL A 12 -0.71 9.14 23.21
C VAL A 12 -0.53 7.66 22.89
N VAL A 13 -1.33 7.15 21.95
CA VAL A 13 -1.18 5.81 21.40
C VAL A 13 -0.40 5.92 20.10
N LEU A 14 0.74 5.25 20.03
CA LEU A 14 1.59 5.24 18.85
C LEU A 14 1.19 4.06 17.96
N THR A 15 0.88 4.36 16.70
CA THR A 15 0.68 3.35 15.66
C THR A 15 1.91 3.28 14.76
N VAL A 16 2.06 2.16 14.07
CA VAL A 16 3.07 1.92 13.04
C VAL A 16 2.56 2.45 11.71
N GLY A 17 1.38 1.98 11.30
CA GLY A 17 0.66 2.44 10.12
C GLY A 17 -0.26 3.63 10.37
N ALA A 18 -0.86 4.12 9.30
CA ALA A 18 -2.04 4.97 9.34
C ALA A 18 -3.28 4.12 9.69
N LEU A 19 -4.21 4.70 10.45
CA LEU A 19 -5.50 4.09 10.72
C LEU A 19 -6.36 4.04 9.44
N HIS A 20 -6.98 2.89 9.17
CA HIS A 20 -7.78 2.65 7.98
C HIS A 20 -8.92 1.66 8.25
N GLN A 21 -9.85 1.53 7.29
CA GLN A 21 -11.02 0.65 7.38
C GLN A 21 -10.82 -0.70 6.67
N ALA A 22 -9.65 -0.96 6.09
CA ALA A 22 -9.31 -2.25 5.46
C ALA A 22 -9.00 -3.35 6.49
N ASP A 23 -9.97 -3.65 7.36
CA ASP A 23 -9.92 -4.80 8.27
C ASP A 23 -10.41 -6.08 7.58
N SER A 24 -10.25 -7.23 8.26
CA SER A 24 -10.63 -8.53 7.68
C SER A 24 -12.11 -8.63 7.31
N ALA A 25 -13.01 -7.93 8.01
CA ALA A 25 -14.43 -7.96 7.70
C ALA A 25 -14.72 -7.14 6.42
N ALA A 26 -14.15 -5.95 6.32
CA ALA A 26 -14.27 -5.09 5.14
C ALA A 26 -13.67 -5.76 3.90
N LEU A 27 -12.50 -6.43 4.04
CA LEU A 27 -11.87 -7.15 2.94
C LEU A 27 -12.70 -8.35 2.47
N ARG A 28 -13.41 -9.05 3.36
CA ARG A 28 -14.32 -10.14 2.96
C ARG A 28 -15.54 -9.62 2.20
N ILE A 29 -16.12 -8.49 2.62
CA ILE A 29 -17.22 -7.84 1.90
C ILE A 29 -16.74 -7.42 0.50
N ALA A 30 -15.56 -6.80 0.42
CA ALA A 30 -14.96 -6.39 -0.85
C ALA A 30 -14.64 -7.60 -1.74
N ALA A 31 -14.15 -8.71 -1.17
CA ALA A 31 -13.88 -9.92 -1.93
C ALA A 31 -15.13 -10.42 -2.66
N ASN A 32 -16.28 -10.43 -1.98
CA ASN A 32 -17.56 -10.82 -2.56
C ASN A 32 -18.02 -9.81 -3.62
N ALA A 33 -17.96 -8.51 -3.32
CA ALA A 33 -18.41 -7.45 -4.23
C ALA A 33 -17.62 -7.40 -5.55
N TRP A 34 -16.34 -7.79 -5.52
CA TRP A 34 -15.43 -7.76 -6.67
C TRP A 34 -15.14 -9.16 -7.26
N HIS A 35 -15.85 -10.20 -6.81
CA HIS A 35 -15.59 -11.57 -7.20
C HIS A 35 -15.64 -11.74 -8.74
N ASP A 36 -16.73 -11.29 -9.37
CA ASP A 36 -16.94 -11.54 -10.80
C ASP A 36 -15.92 -10.83 -11.69
N GLU A 37 -15.35 -9.72 -11.23
CA GLU A 37 -14.32 -8.98 -11.97
C GLU A 37 -12.90 -9.51 -11.72
N LEU A 38 -12.57 -9.83 -10.47
CA LEU A 38 -11.18 -10.09 -10.06
C LEU A 38 -10.85 -11.59 -9.94
N ALA A 39 -11.83 -12.45 -9.66
CA ALA A 39 -11.61 -13.89 -9.55
C ALA A 39 -11.16 -14.56 -10.87
N PRO A 40 -11.68 -14.18 -12.06
CA PRO A 40 -11.28 -14.82 -13.32
C PRO A 40 -9.89 -14.41 -13.82
N LEU A 41 -9.25 -13.42 -13.20
CA LEU A 41 -7.98 -12.89 -13.68
C LEU A 41 -6.85 -13.91 -13.53
N PRO A 42 -5.99 -14.08 -14.56
CA PRO A 42 -4.78 -14.88 -14.44
C PRO A 42 -3.93 -14.44 -13.25
N LYS A 43 -3.53 -15.41 -12.43
CA LYS A 43 -2.74 -15.24 -11.21
C LYS A 43 -1.24 -15.38 -11.50
N PRO A 44 -0.35 -14.75 -10.70
CA PRO A 44 -0.65 -13.81 -9.63
C PRO A 44 -1.21 -12.46 -10.13
N LEU A 45 -2.12 -11.87 -9.35
CA LEU A 45 -2.63 -10.51 -9.52
C LEU A 45 -1.72 -9.52 -8.77
N LEU A 46 -0.98 -8.72 -9.53
CA LEU A 46 -0.12 -7.65 -9.02
C LEU A 46 -0.89 -6.33 -9.01
N VAL A 47 -1.04 -5.70 -7.85
CA VAL A 47 -1.65 -4.38 -7.72
C VAL A 47 -0.56 -3.33 -7.53
N ILE A 48 -0.63 -2.25 -8.32
CA ILE A 48 0.32 -1.14 -8.26
C ILE A 48 -0.44 0.12 -7.89
N ASN A 49 -0.08 0.74 -6.76
CA ASN A 49 -0.68 2.00 -6.32
C ASN A 49 0.35 3.12 -6.33
N ILE A 50 0.04 4.18 -7.08
CA ILE A 50 0.94 5.30 -7.29
C ILE A 50 0.38 6.52 -6.56
N GLY A 51 1.16 7.00 -5.62
CA GLY A 51 0.90 8.19 -4.82
C GLY A 51 1.26 9.49 -5.52
N GLY A 52 1.55 10.50 -4.71
CA GLY A 52 2.03 11.79 -5.16
C GLY A 52 3.27 12.23 -4.38
N PRO A 53 4.32 12.73 -5.04
CA PRO A 53 5.53 13.15 -4.36
C PRO A 53 5.22 14.21 -3.31
N THR A 54 5.89 14.11 -2.16
CA THR A 54 5.78 15.09 -1.08
C THR A 54 7.11 15.80 -0.90
N ARG A 55 7.15 16.87 -0.10
CA ARG A 55 8.42 17.54 0.26
C ARG A 55 9.48 16.56 0.78
N ASN A 56 9.04 15.50 1.47
CA ASN A 56 9.89 14.53 2.14
C ASN A 56 10.00 13.19 1.38
N CYS A 57 9.36 13.02 0.23
CA CYS A 57 9.54 11.89 -0.70
C CYS A 57 9.36 12.45 -2.12
N ARG A 58 10.44 12.99 -2.70
CA ARG A 58 10.40 13.71 -3.97
C ARG A 58 10.76 12.81 -5.13
N TYR A 59 9.86 12.66 -6.09
CA TYR A 59 10.11 11.96 -7.34
C TYR A 59 9.30 12.62 -8.46
N GLY A 60 9.65 12.32 -9.71
CA GLY A 60 8.90 12.73 -10.89
C GLY A 60 8.97 11.69 -11.99
N ALA A 61 9.29 12.14 -13.20
CA ALA A 61 9.37 11.29 -14.39
C ALA A 61 10.46 10.21 -14.29
N ASP A 62 11.48 10.43 -13.45
CA ASP A 62 12.53 9.47 -13.14
C ASP A 62 11.96 8.19 -12.51
N LEU A 63 11.16 8.31 -11.44
CA LEU A 63 10.53 7.17 -10.80
C LEU A 63 9.53 6.47 -11.72
N ALA A 64 8.78 7.23 -12.55
CA ALA A 64 7.86 6.65 -13.53
C ALA A 64 8.62 5.75 -14.53
N LYS A 65 9.74 6.22 -15.07
CA LYS A 65 10.58 5.43 -16.00
C LYS A 65 11.18 4.21 -15.30
N GLN A 66 11.68 4.37 -14.09
CA GLN A 66 12.21 3.25 -13.30
C GLN A 66 11.14 2.19 -13.05
N LEU A 67 9.92 2.61 -12.68
CA LEU A 67 8.79 1.71 -12.47
C LEU A 67 8.42 0.96 -13.76
N VAL A 68 8.35 1.64 -14.90
CA VAL A 68 8.07 1.02 -16.21
C VAL A 68 9.11 -0.06 -16.52
N ILE A 69 10.40 0.27 -16.43
CA ILE A 69 11.50 -0.69 -16.68
C ILE A 69 11.41 -1.88 -15.73
N SER A 70 11.26 -1.61 -14.43
CA SER A 70 11.20 -2.66 -13.40
C SER A 70 9.97 -3.54 -13.58
N LEU A 71 8.84 -2.97 -14.00
CA LEU A 71 7.62 -3.72 -14.24
C LEU A 71 7.78 -4.66 -15.44
N HIS A 72 8.38 -4.19 -16.55
CA HIS A 72 8.62 -5.06 -17.71
C HIS A 72 9.40 -6.32 -17.36
N ASN A 73 10.38 -6.24 -16.46
CA ASN A 73 11.16 -7.39 -16.02
C ASN A 73 10.33 -8.43 -15.27
N VAL A 74 9.35 -7.99 -14.48
CA VAL A 74 8.54 -8.89 -13.63
C VAL A 74 7.25 -9.35 -14.30
N LEU A 75 6.84 -8.73 -15.43
CA LEU A 75 5.60 -9.06 -16.15
C LEU A 75 5.51 -10.53 -16.60
N THR A 76 6.64 -11.20 -16.79
CA THR A 76 6.69 -12.63 -17.14
C THR A 76 6.24 -13.52 -15.98
N THR A 77 6.40 -13.06 -14.74
CA THR A 77 6.11 -13.80 -13.50
C THR A 77 4.73 -13.47 -12.90
N CYS A 78 4.04 -12.46 -13.41
CA CYS A 78 2.66 -12.15 -13.03
C CYS A 78 1.65 -12.57 -14.10
N GLY A 79 0.44 -12.94 -13.67
CA GLY A 79 -0.66 -13.23 -14.59
C GLY A 79 -1.37 -11.95 -15.03
N SER A 80 -1.70 -11.08 -14.09
CA SER A 80 -2.44 -9.83 -14.32
C SER A 80 -1.89 -8.68 -13.48
N VAL A 81 -2.01 -7.46 -13.99
CA VAL A 81 -1.60 -6.23 -13.29
C VAL A 81 -2.76 -5.24 -13.25
N ARG A 82 -2.96 -4.61 -12.09
CA ARG A 82 -3.89 -3.50 -11.90
C ARG A 82 -3.13 -2.29 -11.41
N ILE A 83 -3.24 -1.17 -12.11
CA ILE A 83 -2.57 0.09 -11.75
C ILE A 83 -3.63 1.12 -11.37
N SER A 84 -3.42 1.81 -10.25
CA SER A 84 -4.24 2.97 -9.88
C SER A 84 -3.38 4.15 -9.45
N PHE A 85 -3.86 5.35 -9.79
CA PHE A 85 -3.26 6.61 -9.42
C PHE A 85 -4.05 7.26 -8.29
N SER A 86 -3.36 7.81 -7.31
CA SER A 86 -3.98 8.70 -6.34
C SER A 86 -4.29 10.06 -6.98
N ARG A 87 -5.22 10.80 -6.38
CA ARG A 87 -5.49 12.22 -6.74
C ARG A 87 -4.26 13.13 -6.63
N ARG A 88 -3.20 12.70 -5.94
CA ARG A 88 -1.95 13.46 -5.76
C ARG A 88 -0.90 13.13 -6.83
N THR A 89 -1.17 12.17 -7.70
CA THR A 89 -0.23 11.76 -8.75
C THR A 89 -0.05 12.89 -9.76
N PRO A 90 1.18 13.35 -10.02
CA PRO A 90 1.40 14.38 -11.03
C PRO A 90 1.06 13.85 -12.43
N GLN A 91 0.39 14.66 -13.26
CA GLN A 91 -0.03 14.24 -14.61
C GLN A 91 1.14 13.69 -15.44
N LYS A 92 2.31 14.32 -15.35
CA LYS A 92 3.53 13.85 -16.04
C LYS A 92 3.94 12.42 -15.66
N VAL A 93 3.67 11.99 -14.42
CA VAL A 93 3.95 10.62 -13.95
C VAL A 93 2.93 9.65 -14.54
N SER A 94 1.63 9.97 -14.45
CA SER A 94 0.58 9.12 -15.01
C SER A 94 0.68 9.00 -16.52
N ASP A 95 0.99 10.09 -17.25
CA ASP A 95 1.10 10.08 -18.71
C ASP A 95 2.20 9.13 -19.20
N ILE A 96 3.35 9.10 -18.54
CA ILE A 96 4.43 8.17 -18.88
C ILE A 96 3.96 6.72 -18.68
N ILE A 97 3.33 6.44 -17.55
CA ILE A 97 2.90 5.09 -17.19
C ILE A 97 1.80 4.60 -18.15
N VAL A 98 0.81 5.45 -18.44
CA VAL A 98 -0.26 5.15 -19.40
C VAL A 98 0.31 4.93 -20.80
N LYS A 99 1.22 5.80 -21.25
CA LYS A 99 1.83 5.70 -22.57
C LYS A 99 2.61 4.39 -22.74
N GLU A 100 3.44 4.02 -21.78
CA GLU A 100 4.36 2.89 -21.93
C GLU A 100 3.71 1.54 -21.59
N LEU A 101 2.67 1.52 -20.74
CA LEU A 101 2.07 0.28 -20.23
C LEU A 101 0.61 0.07 -20.62
N GLY A 102 -0.10 1.10 -21.06
CA GLY A 102 -1.55 1.06 -21.27
C GLY A 102 -2.04 0.13 -22.39
N SER A 103 -1.15 -0.24 -23.33
CA SER A 103 -1.45 -1.19 -24.41
C SER A 103 -1.06 -2.64 -24.09
N HIS A 104 -0.46 -2.90 -22.93
CA HIS A 104 0.02 -4.23 -22.58
C HIS A 104 -1.16 -5.15 -22.16
N PRO A 105 -1.31 -6.36 -22.72
CA PRO A 105 -2.52 -7.18 -22.52
C PRO A 105 -2.75 -7.65 -21.08
N LYS A 106 -1.68 -7.75 -20.26
CA LYS A 106 -1.80 -8.10 -18.84
C LYS A 106 -2.16 -6.91 -17.93
N ILE A 107 -2.07 -5.68 -18.42
CA ILE A 107 -2.14 -4.47 -17.59
C ILE A 107 -3.48 -3.81 -17.80
N TYR A 108 -4.17 -3.52 -16.69
CA TYR A 108 -5.30 -2.61 -16.69
C TYR A 108 -4.99 -1.42 -15.78
N ILE A 109 -5.17 -0.23 -16.32
CA ILE A 109 -4.98 1.03 -15.60
C ILE A 109 -6.38 1.58 -15.31
N TRP A 110 -6.70 1.72 -14.03
CA TRP A 110 -7.98 2.29 -13.62
C TRP A 110 -8.07 3.75 -14.05
N ASP A 111 -9.19 4.11 -14.66
CA ASP A 111 -9.45 5.42 -15.26
C ASP A 111 -9.92 6.49 -14.27
N GLY A 112 -10.06 6.13 -12.99
CA GLY A 112 -10.49 7.03 -11.93
C GLY A 112 -12.01 7.12 -11.75
N ARG A 113 -12.81 6.35 -12.51
CA ARG A 113 -14.27 6.35 -12.40
C ARG A 113 -14.77 5.34 -11.37
N ASP A 114 -15.92 5.65 -10.78
CA ASP A 114 -16.59 4.74 -9.85
C ASP A 114 -17.14 3.48 -10.56
N PRO A 115 -17.22 2.33 -9.85
CA PRO A 115 -16.79 2.15 -8.47
C PRO A 115 -15.26 2.07 -8.32
N ASN A 116 -14.71 2.69 -7.27
CA ASN A 116 -13.28 2.63 -6.99
C ASN A 116 -12.84 1.19 -6.61
N PRO A 117 -11.88 0.59 -7.34
CA PRO A 117 -11.47 -0.80 -7.15
C PRO A 117 -10.56 -1.05 -5.94
N HIS A 118 -10.18 -0.02 -5.18
CA HIS A 118 -9.16 -0.13 -4.12
C HIS A 118 -9.43 -1.26 -3.12
N MET A 119 -10.65 -1.36 -2.59
CA MET A 119 -11.00 -2.41 -1.63
C MET A 119 -11.01 -3.80 -2.28
N GLY A 120 -11.46 -3.90 -3.53
CA GLY A 120 -11.39 -5.14 -4.32
C GLY A 120 -9.94 -5.57 -4.56
N HIS A 121 -9.08 -4.63 -4.95
CA HIS A 121 -7.65 -4.84 -5.12
C HIS A 121 -6.99 -5.32 -3.82
N LEU A 122 -7.26 -4.70 -2.67
CA LEU A 122 -6.73 -5.17 -1.38
C LEU A 122 -7.16 -6.61 -1.07
N ALA A 123 -8.44 -6.92 -1.33
CA ALA A 123 -9.00 -8.25 -1.09
C ALA A 123 -8.43 -9.33 -2.02
N TRP A 124 -8.21 -9.02 -3.30
CA TRP A 124 -7.89 -10.02 -4.34
C TRP A 124 -6.45 -10.06 -4.82
N ALA A 125 -5.63 -9.03 -4.57
CA ALA A 125 -4.22 -9.01 -4.97
C ALA A 125 -3.47 -10.21 -4.39
N ASP A 126 -2.41 -10.63 -5.07
CA ASP A 126 -1.44 -11.60 -4.57
C ASP A 126 -0.13 -10.91 -4.17
N ALA A 127 0.15 -9.73 -4.73
CA ALA A 127 1.25 -8.87 -4.34
C ALA A 127 0.94 -7.40 -4.64
N PHE A 128 1.62 -6.50 -3.94
CA PHE A 128 1.50 -5.05 -4.12
C PHE A 128 2.83 -4.40 -4.47
N ILE A 129 2.81 -3.37 -5.31
CA ILE A 129 3.89 -2.39 -5.47
C ILE A 129 3.31 -1.01 -5.16
N ILE A 130 3.89 -0.31 -4.19
CA ILE A 130 3.37 0.99 -3.76
C ILE A 130 4.50 2.01 -3.69
N THR A 131 4.23 3.24 -4.13
CA THR A 131 5.21 4.33 -4.02
C THR A 131 5.41 4.75 -2.56
N ALA A 132 6.67 5.06 -2.23
CA ALA A 132 7.10 5.30 -0.86
C ALA A 132 6.44 6.51 -0.16
N ASP A 133 5.79 7.41 -0.88
CA ASP A 133 5.05 8.54 -0.30
C ASP A 133 3.71 8.12 0.33
N SER A 134 3.17 6.95 -0.03
CA SER A 134 1.78 6.60 0.25
C SER A 134 1.65 5.82 1.55
N ILE A 135 1.85 6.50 2.68
CA ILE A 135 1.74 5.90 4.03
C ILE A 135 0.42 5.14 4.22
N SER A 136 -0.71 5.74 3.82
CA SER A 136 -2.03 5.11 3.98
C SER A 136 -2.16 3.83 3.14
N MET A 137 -1.80 3.87 1.84
CA MET A 137 -1.89 2.69 0.98
C MET A 137 -0.93 1.58 1.43
N LEU A 138 0.27 1.94 1.89
CA LEU A 138 1.21 0.98 2.47
C LEU A 138 0.64 0.33 3.73
N SER A 139 0.00 1.11 4.60
CA SER A 139 -0.61 0.60 5.83
C SER A 139 -1.75 -0.37 5.52
N GLU A 140 -2.63 -0.01 4.58
CA GLU A 140 -3.74 -0.85 4.11
C GLU A 140 -3.25 -2.13 3.42
N ALA A 141 -2.24 -2.05 2.57
CA ALA A 141 -1.68 -3.25 1.95
C ALA A 141 -1.00 -4.17 2.99
N CYS A 142 -0.31 -3.58 3.98
CA CYS A 142 0.28 -4.33 5.08
C CYS A 142 -0.74 -4.96 6.04
N SER A 143 -2.01 -4.52 6.05
CA SER A 143 -3.07 -5.19 6.80
C SER A 143 -3.62 -6.44 6.10
N THR A 144 -3.16 -6.73 4.88
CA THR A 144 -3.58 -7.93 4.15
C THR A 144 -2.73 -9.16 4.47
N GLY A 145 -1.51 -8.96 5.00
CA GLY A 145 -0.53 -10.03 5.21
C GLY A 145 0.11 -10.59 3.93
N LYS A 146 -0.12 -9.94 2.78
CA LYS A 146 0.37 -10.34 1.45
C LYS A 146 1.66 -9.60 1.09
N PRO A 147 2.49 -10.09 0.15
CA PRO A 147 3.69 -9.42 -0.32
C PRO A 147 3.48 -7.94 -0.65
N VAL A 148 4.21 -7.04 0.00
CA VAL A 148 4.22 -5.60 -0.31
C VAL A 148 5.63 -5.16 -0.67
N TYR A 149 5.77 -4.64 -1.89
CA TYR A 149 6.99 -4.04 -2.39
C TYR A 149 6.87 -2.51 -2.42
N VAL A 150 7.98 -1.82 -2.14
CA VAL A 150 8.01 -0.36 -2.08
C VAL A 150 9.06 0.18 -3.06
N ILE A 151 8.65 1.15 -3.88
CA ILE A 151 9.55 1.86 -4.81
C ILE A 151 9.73 3.32 -4.40
N GLY A 152 10.94 3.86 -4.56
CA GLY A 152 11.25 5.28 -4.32
C GLY A 152 11.58 5.62 -2.86
N THR A 153 11.95 4.63 -2.03
CA THR A 153 12.31 4.85 -0.62
C THR A 153 13.58 5.70 -0.45
N GLU A 154 14.48 5.66 -1.42
CA GLU A 154 15.70 6.46 -1.56
C GLU A 154 15.41 7.97 -1.66
N HIS A 155 14.21 8.33 -2.13
CA HIS A 155 13.77 9.72 -2.21
C HIS A 155 13.17 10.22 -0.88
N CYS A 156 12.96 9.33 0.08
CA CYS A 156 12.27 9.64 1.33
C CYS A 156 13.20 10.09 2.44
N LYS A 157 12.75 11.09 3.21
CA LYS A 157 13.49 11.73 4.30
C LYS A 157 12.64 11.81 5.57
N TRP A 158 13.32 12.02 6.70
CA TRP A 158 12.68 12.30 7.99
C TRP A 158 11.69 11.19 8.38
N LYS A 159 10.46 11.54 8.78
CA LYS A 159 9.44 10.58 9.23
C LYS A 159 9.10 9.48 8.23
N PHE A 160 9.24 9.73 6.92
CA PHE A 160 8.98 8.72 5.89
C PHE A 160 10.07 7.65 5.90
N SER A 161 11.34 8.05 5.98
CA SER A 161 12.45 7.10 6.09
C SER A 161 12.35 6.26 7.37
N ALA A 162 11.96 6.88 8.50
CA ALA A 162 11.68 6.15 9.74
C ALA A 162 10.52 5.15 9.60
N PHE A 163 9.43 5.55 8.96
CA PHE A 163 8.29 4.67 8.67
C PHE A 163 8.71 3.45 7.82
N HIS A 164 9.39 3.67 6.70
CA HIS A 164 9.87 2.60 5.82
C HIS A 164 10.85 1.66 6.53
N LYS A 165 11.73 2.21 7.37
CA LYS A 165 12.63 1.41 8.20
C LYS A 165 11.82 0.50 9.15
N THR A 166 10.83 1.05 9.85
CA THR A 166 9.97 0.26 10.75
C THR A 166 9.26 -0.87 10.01
N LEU A 167 8.67 -0.60 8.83
CA LEU A 167 8.00 -1.65 8.06
C LEU A 167 8.99 -2.75 7.61
N ARG A 168 10.19 -2.35 7.17
CA ARG A 168 11.23 -3.30 6.75
C ARG A 168 11.75 -4.13 7.90
N ASP A 169 12.02 -3.52 9.05
CA ASP A 169 12.52 -4.20 10.25
C ASP A 169 11.47 -5.20 10.80
N ARG A 170 10.17 -4.91 10.63
CA ARG A 170 9.08 -5.84 10.94
C ARG A 170 8.89 -6.92 9.87
N GLY A 171 9.63 -6.85 8.76
CA GLY A 171 9.54 -7.79 7.66
C GLY A 171 8.25 -7.68 6.86
N VAL A 172 7.47 -6.60 6.97
CA VAL A 172 6.15 -6.46 6.31
C VAL A 172 6.23 -5.77 4.94
N VAL A 173 7.41 -5.27 4.55
CA VAL A 173 7.68 -4.77 3.19
C VAL A 173 9.08 -5.13 2.71
N ARG A 174 9.26 -5.17 1.38
CA ARG A 174 10.57 -5.29 0.71
C ARG A 174 10.76 -4.16 -0.33
N PRO A 175 11.99 -3.77 -0.68
CA PRO A 175 12.19 -2.87 -1.82
C PRO A 175 11.73 -3.55 -3.12
N PHE A 176 11.17 -2.77 -4.04
CA PHE A 176 10.93 -3.20 -5.42
C PHE A 176 12.13 -2.82 -6.28
N THR A 177 12.77 -3.79 -6.93
CA THR A 177 13.97 -3.58 -7.75
C THR A 177 13.78 -3.97 -9.22
N GLY A 178 12.68 -4.66 -9.55
CA GLY A 178 12.44 -5.23 -10.87
C GLY A 178 13.19 -6.54 -11.11
N LEU A 179 13.72 -7.16 -10.05
CA LEU A 179 14.38 -8.47 -10.08
C LEU A 179 13.58 -9.53 -9.32
N GLU A 180 12.44 -9.13 -8.76
CA GLU A 180 11.56 -10.00 -8.01
C GLU A 180 10.81 -10.96 -8.94
N ASP A 181 10.66 -12.20 -8.50
CA ASP A 181 9.71 -13.14 -9.09
C ASP A 181 8.38 -13.02 -8.34
N ILE A 182 7.37 -12.47 -9.01
CA ILE A 182 6.05 -12.19 -8.44
C ILE A 182 5.25 -13.48 -8.19
N SER A 183 5.65 -14.60 -8.81
CA SER A 183 5.07 -15.91 -8.49
C SER A 183 5.49 -16.43 -7.11
N ASN A 184 6.60 -15.91 -6.57
CA ASN A 184 7.02 -16.22 -5.20
C ASN A 184 6.23 -15.39 -4.20
N SER A 185 5.48 -16.09 -3.34
CA SER A 185 4.70 -15.48 -2.27
C SER A 185 5.43 -15.58 -0.92
N TRP A 186 5.15 -14.62 -0.06
CA TRP A 186 5.56 -14.60 1.35
C TRP A 186 4.48 -13.91 2.16
N SER A 187 4.31 -14.30 3.42
CA SER A 187 3.29 -13.75 4.29
C SER A 187 3.86 -13.36 5.65
N TYR A 188 3.07 -12.57 6.37
CA TYR A 188 3.41 -12.04 7.68
C TYR A 188 2.13 -11.79 8.48
N PRO A 189 2.22 -11.71 9.82
CA PRO A 189 1.09 -11.28 10.64
C PRO A 189 0.61 -9.90 10.18
N PRO A 190 -0.66 -9.76 9.77
CA PRO A 190 -1.21 -8.48 9.31
C PRO A 190 -1.00 -7.35 10.31
N LEU A 191 -0.67 -6.15 9.82
CA LEU A 191 -0.72 -4.96 10.67
C LEU A 191 -2.16 -4.68 11.06
N ASN A 192 -2.39 -4.45 12.36
CA ASN A 192 -3.72 -4.22 12.92
C ASN A 192 -3.75 -2.98 13.82
N ASP A 193 -3.06 -1.92 13.38
CA ASP A 193 -2.88 -0.67 14.13
C ASP A 193 -4.21 -0.08 14.62
N ALA A 194 -5.29 -0.19 13.84
CA ALA A 194 -6.60 0.32 14.23
C ALA A 194 -7.23 -0.45 15.38
N ALA A 195 -7.20 -1.79 15.36
CA ALA A 195 -7.71 -2.58 16.47
C ALA A 195 -6.85 -2.41 17.72
N GLU A 196 -5.52 -2.41 17.56
CA GLU A 196 -4.58 -2.19 18.67
C GLU A 196 -4.80 -0.82 19.32
N ALA A 197 -4.95 0.23 18.53
CA ALA A 197 -5.24 1.57 19.04
C ALA A 197 -6.60 1.63 19.75
N ALA A 198 -7.64 1.02 19.18
CA ALA A 198 -8.97 0.98 19.79
C ALA A 198 -8.98 0.23 21.12
N ILE A 199 -8.27 -0.90 21.23
CA ILE A 199 -8.08 -1.64 22.48
C ILE A 199 -7.43 -0.72 23.51
N ARG A 200 -6.32 -0.06 23.15
CA ARG A 200 -5.59 0.79 24.09
C ARG A 200 -6.42 2.00 24.57
N VAL A 201 -7.21 2.60 23.67
CA VAL A 201 -8.13 3.67 24.04
C VAL A 201 -9.20 3.17 25.00
N ARG A 202 -9.77 1.98 24.78
CA ARG A 202 -10.77 1.38 25.71
C ARG A 202 -10.19 1.13 27.09
N GLU A 203 -8.97 0.58 27.17
CA GLU A 203 -8.27 0.38 28.45
C GLU A 203 -8.08 1.70 29.19
N LEU A 204 -7.60 2.74 28.50
CA LEU A 204 -7.37 4.07 29.10
C LEU A 204 -8.67 4.76 29.55
N LEU A 205 -9.79 4.51 28.87
CA LEU A 205 -11.11 4.99 29.30
C LEU A 205 -11.59 4.22 30.54
N ALA A 206 -11.42 2.89 30.56
CA ALA A 206 -11.79 2.06 31.70
C ALA A 206 -10.99 2.42 32.96
N GLU A 207 -9.68 2.70 32.84
CA GLU A 207 -8.83 3.22 33.93
C GLU A 207 -9.37 4.53 34.54
N ARG A 208 -10.17 5.29 33.78
CA ARG A 208 -10.80 6.54 34.22
C ARG A 208 -12.25 6.36 34.69
N GLY A 209 -12.75 5.12 34.73
CA GLY A 209 -14.13 4.80 35.11
C GLY A 209 -15.15 5.03 33.98
N TRP A 210 -14.71 5.16 32.73
CA TRP A 210 -15.59 5.41 31.58
C TRP A 210 -15.74 4.14 30.76
N SER A 211 -16.97 3.78 30.38
CA SER A 211 -17.26 2.69 29.45
C SER A 211 -17.88 3.23 28.17
N LEU A 212 -17.43 2.76 27.01
CA LEU A 212 -18.15 2.98 25.76
C LEU A 212 -19.44 2.15 25.80
N GLY A 213 -20.59 2.82 25.62
CA GLY A 213 -21.87 2.15 25.45
C GLY A 213 -21.83 1.19 24.25
N ARG A 214 -22.57 0.08 24.36
CA ARG A 214 -22.73 -0.88 23.28
C ARG A 214 -23.49 -0.28 22.10
#